data_AF-A0A377D1T9-F1
#
_entry.id   AF-A0A377D1T9-F1
#
_cell.length_a   1.000
_cell.length_b   1.000
_cell.length_c   1.000
_cell.angle_alpha   90.00
_cell.angle_beta   90.00
_cell.angle_gamma   90.00
#
_symmetry.space_group_name_H-M   'P 1'
#
loop_
_entity.id
_entity.type
_entity.pdbx_description
1 polymer ?
#
loop_
_entity_poly.entity_id
_entity_poly.type
_entity_poly.pdbx_seq_one_letter_code
_entity_poly.pdbx_strand_id
1 'polypeptide(L)' 'MSATSLFALICSKLLGVNEVRLLTNNPKKVEILTEAGINIVERVPLIVGRNPNNEHYLDTKAEKMGHLLNK' A
#
# COMPACT_ATOMS: atom_id res chain seq x y z
N MET A 1 -7.42 -5.01 -14.37
CA MET A 1 -6.86 -3.76 -13.80
C MET A 1 -7.82 -3.24 -12.75
N SER A 2 -7.43 -3.17 -11.48
CA SER A 2 -8.32 -2.62 -10.42
C SER A 2 -8.35 -1.09 -10.48
N ALA A 3 -9.46 -0.46 -10.12
CA ALA A 3 -9.61 1.00 -10.12
C ALA A 3 -8.53 1.75 -9.30
N THR A 4 -7.95 1.08 -8.30
CA THR A 4 -6.89 1.64 -7.45
C THR A 4 -5.60 1.91 -8.23
N SER A 5 -5.26 1.03 -9.18
CA SER A 5 -4.01 1.14 -9.95
C SER A 5 -4.09 2.23 -11.01
N LEU A 6 -5.26 2.39 -11.64
CA LEU A 6 -5.49 3.40 -12.66
C LEU A 6 -5.42 4.82 -12.08
N PHE A 7 -6.06 5.04 -10.93
CA PHE A 7 -6.03 6.35 -10.26
C PHE A 7 -4.62 6.76 -9.87
N ALA A 8 -3.85 5.83 -9.27
CA ALA A 8 -2.47 6.10 -8.87
C ALA A 8 -1.56 6.45 -10.06
N LEU A 9 -1.73 5.77 -11.19
CA LEU A 9 -0.96 6.05 -12.41
C LEU A 9 -1.30 7.44 -12.99
N ILE A 10 -2.59 7.80 -13.04
CA ILE A 10 -3.05 9.11 -13.50
C ILE A 10 -2.47 10.21 -12.62
N CYS A 11 -2.54 10.05 -11.29
CA CYS A 11 -1.97 11.01 -10.35
C CYS A 11 -0.46 11.17 -10.55
N SER A 12 0.30 10.08 -10.67
CA SER A 12 1.75 10.15 -10.87
C SER A 12 2.11 10.92 -12.15
N LYS A 13 1.40 10.66 -13.26
CA LYS A 13 1.61 11.36 -14.53
C LYS A 13 1.23 12.84 -14.46
N LEU A 14 0.07 13.16 -13.90
CA LEU A 14 -0.40 14.55 -13.80
C LEU A 14 0.46 15.39 -12.86
N LEU A 15 1.01 14.78 -11.81
CA LEU A 15 1.90 15.43 -10.84
C LEU A 15 3.38 15.41 -11.28
N GLY A 16 3.71 14.77 -12.41
CA GLY A 16 5.08 14.66 -12.90
C GLY A 16 6.01 13.84 -12.00
N VAL A 17 5.45 12.89 -11.23
CA VAL A 17 6.22 12.05 -10.29
C VAL A 17 6.77 10.84 -11.04
N ASN A 18 8.10 10.72 -11.05
CA ASN A 18 8.82 9.62 -11.71
C ASN A 18 9.22 8.48 -10.77
N GLU A 19 9.25 8.72 -9.46
CA GLU A 19 9.67 7.76 -8.45
C GLU A 19 8.76 7.89 -7.22
N VAL A 20 8.27 6.76 -6.71
CA VAL A 20 7.33 6.74 -5.58
C VAL A 20 7.88 5.88 -4.45
N ARG A 21 7.89 6.45 -3.25
CA ARG A 21 8.02 5.70 -2.00
C ARG A 21 6.62 5.31 -1.54
N LEU A 22 6.26 4.05 -1.68
CA LEU A 22 4.89 3.59 -1.44
C LEU A 22 4.69 3.25 0.03
N LEU A 23 3.83 4.01 0.71
CA LEU A 23 3.43 3.75 2.09
C LEU A 23 2.36 2.65 2.14
N THR A 24 2.74 1.41 2.40
CA THR A 24 1.82 0.25 2.43
C THR A 24 2.32 -0.89 3.32
N ASN A 25 1.40 -1.50 4.06
CA ASN A 25 1.65 -2.77 4.74
C ASN A 25 1.42 -3.99 3.85
N ASN A 26 0.81 -3.82 2.67
CA ASN A 26 0.51 -4.92 1.74
C ASN A 26 1.52 -4.96 0.58
N PRO A 27 2.40 -5.97 0.48
CA PRO A 27 3.37 -6.17 -0.58
C PRO A 27 2.70 -6.52 -1.92
N LYS A 28 1.53 -7.19 -1.92
CA LYS A 28 0.76 -7.41 -3.17
C LYS A 28 0.40 -6.09 -3.85
N LYS A 29 0.27 -5.01 -3.07
CA LYS A 29 -0.03 -3.68 -3.62
C LYS A 29 1.20 -3.04 -4.28
N VAL A 30 2.41 -3.38 -3.84
CA VAL A 30 3.65 -2.98 -4.53
C VAL A 30 3.71 -3.65 -5.89
N GLU A 31 3.49 -4.97 -5.95
CA GLU A 31 3.49 -5.76 -7.20
C GLU A 31 2.49 -5.20 -8.22
N ILE A 32 1.21 -5.08 -7.82
CA ILE A 32 0.13 -4.61 -8.70
C ILE A 32 0.39 -3.19 -9.25
N LEU A 33 0.96 -2.29 -8.45
CA LEU A 33 1.22 -0.92 -8.88
C LEU A 33 2.49 -0.82 -9.72
N THR A 34 3.48 -1.68 -9.47
CA THR A 34 4.68 -1.82 -10.31
C THR A 34 4.30 -2.33 -11.69
N GLU A 35 3.49 -3.39 -11.77
CA GLU A 35 2.94 -3.91 -13.03
C GLU A 35 2.07 -2.89 -13.78
N ALA A 36 1.41 -1.99 -13.06
CA ALA A 36 0.64 -0.89 -13.65
C ALA A 36 1.51 0.24 -14.20
N GLY A 37 2.84 0.16 -14.08
CA GLY A 37 3.80 1.14 -14.61
C GLY A 37 4.16 2.26 -13.66
N ILE A 38 3.89 2.12 -12.35
CA ILE A 38 4.36 3.05 -11.34
C ILE A 38 5.75 2.61 -10.87
N ASN A 39 6.74 3.49 -11.00
CA ASN A 39 8.09 3.21 -10.53
C ASN A 39 8.17 3.37 -9.01
N ILE A 40 8.06 2.25 -8.29
CA ILE A 40 8.15 2.22 -6.82
C ILE A 40 9.59 1.91 -6.43
N VAL A 41 10.27 2.90 -5.83
CA VAL A 41 11.68 2.78 -5.44
C VAL A 41 11.86 2.26 -4.01
N GLU A 42 10.83 2.39 -3.18
CA GLU A 42 10.88 1.96 -1.78
C GLU A 42 9.47 1.63 -1.26
N ARG A 43 9.35 0.56 -0.48
CA ARG A 43 8.16 0.30 0.34
C ARG A 43 8.40 0.82 1.75
N VAL A 44 7.59 1.80 2.16
CA VAL A 44 7.60 2.30 3.55
C VAL A 44 6.46 1.61 4.30
N PRO A 45 6.74 0.87 5.39
CA PRO A 45 5.69 0.30 6.23
C PRO A 45 4.81 1.41 6.82
N LEU A 46 3.50 1.22 6.78
CA LEU A 46 2.55 2.11 7.43
C LEU A 46 2.46 1.70 8.92
N ILE A 47 3.18 2.42 9.78
CA ILE A 47 3.10 2.21 11.22
C ILE A 47 1.78 2.79 11.72
N VAL A 48 0.79 1.92 11.88
CA VAL A 48 -0.45 2.24 12.57
C VAL A 48 -0.31 1.74 14.00
N GLY A 49 -0.26 2.66 14.96
CA GLY A 49 -0.35 2.29 16.37
C GLY A 49 -1.68 1.57 16.63
N ARG A 50 -1.63 0.44 17.34
CA ARG A 50 -2.83 -0.19 17.89
C ARG A 50 -3.44 0.75 18.93
N ASN A 51 -4.72 1.04 18.77
CA ASN A 51 -5.54 1.72 19.76
C ASN A 51 -6.87 0.95 19.91
N PRO A 52 -7.60 1.12 21.02
CA PRO A 52 -8.82 0.37 21.28
C PRO A 52 -9.89 0.50 20.17
N ASN A 53 -9.86 1.60 19.42
CA ASN A 53 -10.81 1.86 18.35
C ASN A 53 -10.45 1.19 17.01
N ASN A 54 -9.19 0.77 16.83
CA ASN A 54 -8.71 0.17 15.57
C ASN A 54 -8.25 -1.29 15.71
N GLU A 55 -8.25 -1.85 16.92
CA GLU A 55 -7.80 -3.21 17.22
C GLU A 55 -8.55 -4.28 16.39
N HIS A 56 -9.88 -4.30 16.47
CA HIS A 56 -10.68 -5.26 15.69
C HIS A 56 -10.53 -5.09 14.17
N TYR A 57 -10.34 -3.86 13.69
CA TYR A 57 -10.09 -3.61 12.28
C TYR A 57 -8.72 -4.13 11.85
N LEU A 58 -7.69 -3.93 12.67
CA LEU A 58 -6.33 -4.43 12.42
C LEU A 58 -6.26 -5.95 12.48
N ASP A 59 -6.99 -6.60 13.39
CA ASP A 59 -7.03 -8.06 13.50
C ASP A 59 -7.70 -8.71 12.29
N THR A 60 -8.86 -8.17 11.89
CA THR A 60 -9.58 -8.63 10.67
C THR A 60 -8.70 -8.44 9.42
N LYS A 61 -7.93 -7.37 9.39
CA LYS A 61 -7.05 -7.03 8.27
C LYS A 61 -5.78 -7.89 8.25
N ALA A 62 -5.26 -8.29 9.40
CA ALA A 62 -4.14 -9.21 9.54
C ALA A 62 -4.51 -10.60 9.04
N GLU A 63 -5.64 -11.15 9.48
CA GLU A 63 -6.12 -12.47 9.06
C GLU A 63 -6.41 -12.53 7.56
N LYS A 64 -7.07 -11.52 6.98
CA LYS A 64 -7.45 -11.54 5.56
C LYS A 64 -6.33 -11.21 4.58
N MET A 65 -5.28 -10.50 5.00
CA MET A 65 -4.24 -10.00 4.09
C MET A 65 -2.84 -10.59 4.29
N GLY A 66 -2.64 -11.46 5.29
CA GLY A 66 -1.42 -12.26 5.43
C GLY A 66 -0.17 -11.45 5.77
N HIS A 67 -0.26 -10.41 6.62
CA HIS A 67 0.89 -9.59 6.99
C HIS A 67 1.47 -9.88 8.36
N LEU A 68 2.81 -10.03 8.35
CA LEU A 68 3.76 -10.02 9.46
C LEU A 68 3.61 -8.73 10.28
N LEU A 69 2.65 -8.71 11.20
CA LEU A 69 2.69 -7.77 12.32
C LEU A 69 3.68 -8.37 13.32
N ASN A 70 4.95 -7.96 13.24
CA ASN A 70 5.86 -8.22 14.35
C ASN A 70 5.26 -7.55 15.59
N LYS A 71 5.16 -8.36 16.64
CA LYS A 71 4.71 -7.97 17.98
C LYS A 71 5.47 -6.76 18.51
#